data_AF-A0ABD2NTV9-F1
#
_entry.id   AF-A0ABD2NTV9-F1
#
_cell.length_a   1.000
_cell.length_b   1.000
_cell.length_c   1.000
_cell.angle_alpha   90.00
_cell.angle_beta   90.00
_cell.angle_gamma   90.00
#
_symmetry.space_group_name_H-M   'P 1'
#
loop_
_entity.id
_entity.type
_entity.pdbx_description
1 polymer ?
#
loop_
_entity_poly.entity_id
_entity_poly.type
_entity_poly.pdbx_seq_one_letter_code
_entity_poly.pdbx_strand_id
1 'polypeptide(L)'
;MKALILFVFFGLSYANPLYPYERTAVFPFKVEGFKNVSFQLKSDQMRELQKSLIGSDVLIANINEFMDKFIQNTDALFKRKNMDPMPMPEVYEEMSADILWLIPYKGFIDMYYGSLTGPSTIYRKGDSIVSYDKDTEYLRLKVPISFKTLQFSYIFTVSFPLIFTSHGRADGGVTDLDMNIAIGVNFVTGLISLDEYTITNSGHISISFHTTGLLPNWTWNLMLNACTALLNGYILEILQSVVEGTLTSAINVLNTIIQNILNA
;
A
#
# COMPACT_ATOMS: atom_id res chain seq x y z
N MET A 1 -5.71 -2.73 -30.37
CA MET A 1 -6.32 -2.70 -29.02
C MET A 1 -5.49 -3.48 -27.99
N LYS A 2 -5.46 -4.82 -27.97
CA LYS A 2 -4.69 -5.62 -26.97
C LYS A 2 -3.23 -5.16 -26.77
N ALA A 3 -2.49 -4.96 -27.86
CA ALA A 3 -1.11 -4.44 -27.82
C ALA A 3 -0.99 -3.02 -27.25
N LEU A 4 -2.03 -2.18 -27.37
CA LEU A 4 -2.07 -0.80 -26.86
C LEU A 4 -2.29 -0.78 -25.34
N ILE A 5 -3.12 -1.67 -24.80
CA ILE A 5 -3.40 -1.77 -23.37
C ILE A 5 -2.19 -2.36 -22.62
N LEU A 6 -1.51 -3.36 -23.22
CA LEU A 6 -0.15 -3.75 -22.79
C LEU A 6 0.83 -2.57 -22.87
N PHE A 7 0.72 -1.72 -23.88
CA PHE A 7 1.52 -0.48 -24.01
C PHE A 7 1.25 0.54 -22.91
N VAL A 8 0.04 0.61 -22.37
CA VAL A 8 -0.29 1.49 -21.23
C VAL A 8 0.33 0.95 -19.94
N PHE A 9 0.26 -0.37 -19.71
CA PHE A 9 0.87 -1.01 -18.53
C PHE A 9 2.40 -0.94 -18.52
N PHE A 10 3.06 -1.17 -19.65
CA PHE A 10 4.53 -1.06 -19.73
C PHE A 10 5.02 0.38 -20.00
N GLY A 11 4.23 1.20 -20.68
CA GLY A 11 4.64 2.52 -21.16
C GLY A 11 4.91 3.53 -20.06
N LEU A 12 4.21 3.45 -18.92
CA LEU A 12 4.30 4.38 -17.77
C LEU A 12 5.71 4.52 -17.14
N SER A 13 6.74 3.89 -17.69
CA SER A 13 8.08 3.77 -17.12
C SER A 13 9.23 4.39 -17.93
N TYR A 14 9.00 5.25 -18.96
CA TYR A 14 10.06 5.68 -19.89
C TYR A 14 10.25 7.18 -20.19
N ALA A 15 11.51 7.65 -20.04
CA ALA A 15 12.12 8.85 -20.65
C ALA A 15 13.66 8.88 -20.37
N ASN A 16 14.57 9.41 -21.21
CA ASN A 16 14.57 9.71 -22.66
C ASN A 16 16.06 9.73 -23.19
N PRO A 17 16.46 10.38 -24.31
CA PRO A 17 17.02 9.69 -25.48
C PRO A 17 18.56 9.66 -25.59
N LEU A 18 19.08 8.81 -26.50
CA LEU A 18 19.93 9.17 -27.66
C LEU A 18 20.24 7.92 -28.55
N TYR A 19 20.37 8.15 -29.88
CA TYR A 19 20.57 7.27 -31.06
C TYR A 19 21.55 6.05 -30.99
N PRO A 20 21.62 5.17 -32.03
CA PRO A 20 20.55 4.60 -32.90
C PRO A 20 20.69 3.07 -33.22
N TYR A 21 19.65 2.50 -33.86
CA TYR A 21 19.65 1.23 -34.63
C TYR A 21 19.97 -0.11 -33.93
N GLU A 22 18.95 -0.68 -33.28
CA GLU A 22 18.48 -2.06 -33.55
C GLU A 22 16.95 -2.10 -33.35
N ARG A 23 16.24 -3.19 -33.69
CA ARG A 23 14.76 -3.22 -33.66
C ARG A 23 14.17 -3.32 -32.23
N THR A 24 14.31 -2.25 -31.46
CA THR A 24 13.60 -2.00 -30.20
C THR A 24 12.64 -0.83 -30.35
N ALA A 25 11.39 -1.00 -29.90
CA ALA A 25 10.41 0.08 -29.86
C ALA A 25 10.71 1.02 -28.67
N VAL A 26 10.91 2.31 -28.93
CA VAL A 26 11.21 3.34 -27.92
C VAL A 26 10.36 4.58 -28.21
N PHE A 27 9.61 5.06 -27.22
CA PHE A 27 8.70 6.21 -27.35
C PHE A 27 8.79 7.11 -26.11
N PRO A 28 8.88 8.45 -26.26
CA PRO A 28 9.03 9.36 -25.14
C PRO A 28 7.71 10.00 -24.68
N PHE A 29 7.45 10.00 -23.37
CA PHE A 29 6.51 10.92 -22.73
C PHE A 29 6.97 11.27 -21.32
N LYS A 30 6.37 12.29 -20.69
CA LYS A 30 6.90 12.91 -19.46
C LYS A 30 5.85 12.86 -18.34
N VAL A 31 6.09 12.04 -17.32
CA VAL A 31 5.28 11.96 -16.10
C VAL A 31 6.04 12.64 -14.95
N GLU A 32 5.42 13.60 -14.27
CA GLU A 32 6.07 14.28 -13.13
C GLU A 32 6.25 13.34 -11.94
N GLY A 33 7.49 13.23 -11.47
CA GLY A 33 7.86 12.47 -10.25
C GLY A 33 8.79 11.28 -10.49
N PHE A 34 8.74 10.65 -11.67
CA PHE A 34 9.64 9.54 -12.00
C PHE A 34 10.85 10.05 -12.79
N LYS A 35 12.07 9.69 -12.35
CA LYS A 35 13.32 9.95 -13.08
C LYS A 35 14.02 8.62 -13.34
N ASN A 36 14.43 8.42 -14.60
CA ASN A 36 15.44 7.45 -15.03
C ASN A 36 15.19 5.99 -14.59
N VAL A 37 14.08 5.42 -15.04
CA VAL A 37 13.94 3.95 -15.13
C VAL A 37 13.87 3.58 -16.61
N SER A 38 14.50 2.47 -16.99
CA SER A 38 14.46 1.96 -18.37
C SER A 38 14.52 0.45 -18.33
N PHE A 39 13.57 -0.21 -18.97
CA PHE A 39 13.55 -1.67 -19.10
C PHE A 39 13.77 -2.08 -20.56
N GLN A 40 14.23 -3.30 -20.76
CA GLN A 40 14.27 -3.96 -22.06
C GLN A 40 13.81 -5.40 -21.85
N LEU A 41 12.63 -5.75 -22.34
CA LEU A 41 12.20 -7.14 -22.44
C LEU A 41 13.06 -7.82 -23.51
N LYS A 42 13.79 -8.87 -23.13
CA LYS A 42 14.62 -9.60 -24.08
C LYS A 42 13.74 -10.36 -25.07
N SER A 43 14.20 -10.48 -26.31
CA SER A 43 13.52 -11.23 -27.37
C SER A 43 13.13 -12.66 -26.97
N ASP A 44 13.93 -13.28 -26.11
CA ASP A 44 13.67 -14.64 -25.64
C ASP A 44 12.50 -14.73 -24.65
N GLN A 45 12.31 -13.73 -23.77
CA GLN A 45 11.15 -13.67 -22.87
C GLN A 45 9.85 -13.48 -23.66
N MET A 46 9.89 -12.63 -24.70
CA MET A 46 8.78 -12.47 -25.64
C MET A 46 8.48 -13.78 -26.40
N ARG A 47 9.52 -14.53 -26.78
CA ARG A 47 9.38 -15.82 -27.49
C ARG A 47 8.90 -16.95 -26.57
N GLU A 48 9.21 -16.90 -25.28
CA GLU A 48 8.75 -17.85 -24.26
C GLU A 48 7.26 -17.63 -23.93
N LEU A 49 6.85 -16.37 -23.73
CA LEU A 49 5.45 -15.95 -23.73
C LEU A 49 4.72 -16.46 -24.99
N GLN A 50 5.31 -16.26 -26.18
CA GLN A 50 4.71 -16.76 -27.43
C GLN A 50 4.61 -18.30 -27.52
N LYS A 51 5.53 -19.05 -26.91
CA LYS A 51 5.44 -20.52 -26.89
C LYS A 51 4.35 -21.02 -25.95
N SER A 52 4.14 -20.35 -24.80
CA SER A 52 3.05 -20.67 -23.88
C SER A 52 1.63 -20.48 -24.48
N LEU A 53 1.49 -19.65 -25.53
CA LEU A 53 0.23 -19.45 -26.25
C LEU A 53 -0.35 -20.69 -26.93
N ILE A 54 0.43 -21.74 -27.18
CA ILE A 54 0.06 -22.81 -28.14
C ILE A 54 -0.70 -23.99 -27.46
N GLY A 55 -0.76 -24.07 -26.13
CA GLY A 55 -1.39 -25.20 -25.44
C GLY A 55 -2.06 -24.94 -24.09
N SER A 56 -2.19 -23.69 -23.64
CA SER A 56 -2.89 -23.32 -22.41
C SER A 56 -3.82 -22.14 -22.66
N ASP A 57 -5.05 -22.19 -22.14
CA ASP A 57 -6.04 -21.10 -22.27
C ASP A 57 -5.74 -19.95 -21.30
N VAL A 58 -5.01 -20.25 -20.22
CA VAL A 58 -4.43 -19.26 -19.31
C VAL A 58 -2.91 -19.23 -19.48
N LEU A 59 -2.36 -18.07 -19.84
CA LEU A 59 -0.93 -17.80 -19.78
C LEU A 59 -0.55 -17.38 -18.37
N ILE A 60 0.64 -17.77 -17.90
CA ILE A 60 1.17 -17.35 -16.60
C ILE A 60 2.64 -16.96 -16.79
N ALA A 61 3.02 -15.78 -16.32
CA ALA A 61 4.39 -15.27 -16.35
C ALA A 61 4.79 -14.69 -15.00
N ASN A 62 6.01 -15.00 -14.56
CA ASN A 62 6.63 -14.38 -13.39
C ASN A 62 7.25 -13.04 -13.80
N ILE A 63 6.99 -11.97 -13.04
CA ILE A 63 7.49 -10.61 -13.31
C ILE A 63 8.31 -10.02 -12.17
N ASN A 64 8.91 -10.86 -11.33
CA ASN A 64 9.65 -10.47 -10.12
C ASN A 64 10.65 -9.34 -10.35
N GLU A 65 11.52 -9.44 -11.37
CA GLU A 65 12.56 -8.44 -11.65
C GLU A 65 11.97 -7.05 -11.98
N PHE A 66 10.82 -7.02 -12.67
CA PHE A 66 10.11 -5.78 -12.95
C PHE A 66 9.53 -5.17 -11.67
N MET A 67 8.88 -5.98 -10.84
CA MET A 67 8.29 -5.51 -9.57
C MET A 67 9.35 -5.05 -8.57
N ASP A 68 10.49 -5.74 -8.47
CA ASP A 68 11.59 -5.34 -7.59
C ASP A 68 12.14 -3.97 -7.99
N LYS A 69 12.37 -3.75 -9.29
CA LYS A 69 12.80 -2.45 -9.83
C LYS A 69 11.73 -1.37 -9.68
N PHE A 70 10.45 -1.70 -9.84
CA PHE A 70 9.36 -0.76 -9.59
C PHE A 70 9.36 -0.30 -8.13
N ILE A 71 9.38 -1.25 -7.19
CA ILE A 71 9.39 -0.99 -5.74
C ILE A 71 10.64 -0.20 -5.31
N GLN A 72 11.81 -0.51 -5.84
CA GLN A 72 13.03 0.28 -5.57
C GLN A 72 12.88 1.76 -5.97
N ASN A 73 12.04 2.08 -6.96
CA ASN A 73 11.76 3.44 -7.37
C ASN A 73 10.59 4.10 -6.60
N THR A 74 9.73 3.33 -5.93
CA THR A 74 8.65 3.91 -5.11
C THR A 74 9.15 4.53 -3.81
N ASP A 75 10.23 4.01 -3.20
CA ASP A 75 10.90 4.62 -2.03
C ASP A 75 11.16 6.12 -2.25
N ALA A 76 11.76 6.47 -3.39
CA ALA A 76 12.02 7.84 -3.76
C ALA A 76 10.75 8.68 -3.93
N LEU A 77 9.60 8.09 -4.30
CA LEU A 77 8.31 8.79 -4.38
C LEU A 77 7.73 9.06 -2.99
N PHE A 78 7.68 8.04 -2.12
CA PHE A 78 7.16 8.18 -0.75
C PHE A 78 7.87 9.31 0.00
N LYS A 79 9.21 9.33 -0.06
CA LYS A 79 10.04 10.39 0.52
C LYS A 79 9.81 11.77 -0.11
N ARG A 80 9.69 11.87 -1.44
CA ARG A 80 9.48 13.17 -2.13
C ARG A 80 8.07 13.74 -2.01
N LYS A 81 7.08 12.93 -1.62
CA LYS A 81 5.67 13.33 -1.47
C LYS A 81 5.24 13.53 -0.02
N ASN A 82 6.17 13.46 0.94
CA ASN A 82 5.87 13.47 2.39
C ASN A 82 4.83 12.40 2.76
N MET A 83 4.98 11.20 2.18
CA MET A 83 4.20 10.01 2.52
C MET A 83 4.97 9.06 3.45
N ASP A 84 6.17 9.47 3.88
CA ASP A 84 6.99 8.82 4.90
C ASP A 84 7.97 9.86 5.49
N PRO A 85 7.72 10.43 6.69
CA PRO A 85 6.52 10.27 7.51
C PRO A 85 5.25 10.76 6.79
N MET A 86 4.12 10.14 7.11
CA MET A 86 2.79 10.63 6.80
C MET A 86 1.99 10.94 8.08
N PRO A 87 1.06 11.92 8.05
CA PRO A 87 0.17 12.17 9.17
C PRO A 87 -0.87 11.06 9.32
N MET A 88 -1.29 10.80 10.55
CA MET A 88 -2.43 9.94 10.88
C MET A 88 -3.58 10.78 11.47
N PRO A 89 -4.85 10.34 11.33
CA PRO A 89 -5.98 10.99 11.97
C PRO A 89 -5.84 11.03 13.49
N GLU A 90 -6.46 12.04 14.10
CA GLU A 90 -6.67 12.10 15.54
C GLU A 90 -7.72 11.07 15.95
N VAL A 91 -7.57 10.48 17.14
CA VAL A 91 -8.47 9.44 17.66
C VAL A 91 -8.93 9.83 19.05
N TYR A 92 -10.22 9.64 19.30
CA TYR A 92 -10.91 9.91 20.55
C TYR A 92 -11.67 8.63 20.93
N GLU A 93 -11.37 8.07 22.10
CA GLU A 93 -12.03 6.85 22.59
C GLU A 93 -12.55 7.04 24.02
N GLU A 94 -13.80 6.63 24.26
CA GLU A 94 -14.35 6.54 25.61
C GLU A 94 -13.85 5.26 26.30
N MET A 95 -13.30 5.40 27.49
CA MET A 95 -12.89 4.29 28.35
C MET A 95 -13.82 4.18 29.55
N SER A 96 -14.09 2.96 30.02
CA SER A 96 -14.82 2.71 31.27
C SER A 96 -13.99 1.82 32.18
N ALA A 97 -13.95 2.16 33.47
CA ALA A 97 -13.23 1.42 34.50
C ALA A 97 -14.13 1.22 35.73
N ASP A 98 -14.28 -0.02 36.19
CA ASP A 98 -15.02 -0.31 37.42
C ASP A 98 -14.14 -0.01 38.64
N ILE A 99 -14.21 1.23 39.11
CA ILE A 99 -13.46 1.71 40.27
C ILE A 99 -14.26 1.37 41.53
N LEU A 100 -13.59 0.74 42.51
CA LEU A 100 -14.18 0.32 43.78
C LEU A 100 -15.40 -0.63 43.64
N TRP A 101 -15.37 -1.51 42.63
CA TRP A 101 -16.27 -2.66 42.44
C TRP A 101 -17.77 -2.34 42.23
N LEU A 102 -18.16 -1.07 42.24
CA LEU A 102 -19.57 -0.65 42.33
C LEU A 102 -19.97 0.52 41.42
N ILE A 103 -19.01 1.29 40.88
CA ILE A 103 -19.32 2.46 40.05
C ILE A 103 -18.46 2.42 38.76
N PRO A 104 -19.07 2.20 37.58
CA PRO A 104 -18.37 2.31 36.32
C PRO A 104 -18.01 3.78 36.08
N TYR A 105 -16.71 4.05 36.03
CA TYR A 105 -16.18 5.40 35.88
C TYR A 105 -15.71 5.64 34.45
N LYS A 106 -16.28 6.67 33.80
CA LYS A 106 -15.89 7.07 32.46
C LYS A 106 -14.61 7.89 32.46
N GLY A 107 -13.76 7.62 31.48
CA GLY A 107 -12.62 8.43 31.09
C GLY A 107 -12.50 8.47 29.58
N PHE A 108 -11.51 9.20 29.10
CA PHE A 108 -11.29 9.46 27.68
C PHE A 108 -9.80 9.35 27.37
N ILE A 109 -9.47 8.89 26.16
CA ILE A 109 -8.13 8.96 25.61
C ILE A 109 -8.17 9.71 24.28
N ASP A 110 -7.48 10.84 24.26
CA ASP A 110 -7.31 11.69 23.09
C ASP A 110 -5.92 11.42 22.52
N MET A 111 -5.82 11.02 21.26
CA MET A 111 -4.57 10.81 20.54
C MET A 111 -4.47 11.76 19.35
N TYR A 112 -3.44 12.59 19.33
CA TYR A 112 -3.30 13.71 18.40
C TYR A 112 -1.86 13.83 17.85
N TYR A 113 -1.73 14.57 16.75
CA TYR A 113 -0.50 14.69 15.94
C TYR A 113 0.14 13.33 15.61
N GLY A 114 -0.70 12.37 15.22
CA GLY A 114 -0.25 11.06 14.81
C GLY A 114 0.64 11.11 13.57
N SER A 115 1.69 10.29 13.54
CA SER A 115 2.52 10.10 12.34
C SER A 115 2.95 8.65 12.16
N LEU A 116 2.79 8.15 10.93
CA LEU A 116 3.21 6.84 10.46
C LEU A 116 4.45 6.99 9.58
N THR A 117 5.45 6.15 9.83
CA THR A 117 6.73 6.07 9.10
C THR A 117 6.99 4.63 8.68
N GLY A 118 7.80 4.46 7.63
CA GLY A 118 8.11 3.15 7.09
C GLY A 118 7.25 2.61 5.92
N PRO A 119 6.18 3.27 5.38
CA PRO A 119 5.58 2.83 4.12
C PRO A 119 6.58 2.68 2.97
N SER A 120 7.68 3.44 2.98
CA SER A 120 8.79 3.30 2.03
C SER A 120 9.59 2.00 2.17
N THR A 121 9.43 1.25 3.26
CA THR A 121 10.08 -0.05 3.48
C THR A 121 9.40 -1.24 2.78
N ILE A 122 8.36 -0.96 1.98
CA ILE A 122 7.65 -1.93 1.14
C ILE A 122 8.62 -2.76 0.29
N TYR A 123 8.38 -4.07 0.23
CA TYR A 123 9.11 -5.02 -0.61
C TYR A 123 8.17 -6.13 -1.10
N ARG A 124 8.59 -6.86 -2.13
CA ARG A 124 7.84 -8.00 -2.69
C ARG A 124 8.02 -9.24 -1.81
N LYS A 125 6.93 -9.94 -1.47
CA LYS A 125 6.94 -11.16 -0.64
C LYS A 125 6.50 -12.39 -1.45
N GLY A 126 7.47 -13.02 -2.13
CA GLY A 126 7.20 -14.15 -3.02
C GLY A 126 6.88 -13.71 -4.45
N ASP A 127 6.34 -14.60 -5.26
CA ASP A 127 6.25 -14.37 -6.71
C ASP A 127 5.16 -13.37 -7.11
N SER A 128 5.54 -12.38 -7.90
CA SER A 128 4.62 -11.52 -8.64
C SER A 128 4.31 -12.15 -9.98
N ILE A 129 3.03 -12.41 -10.21
CA ILE A 129 2.54 -13.23 -11.32
C ILE A 129 1.58 -12.41 -12.16
N VAL A 130 1.78 -12.43 -13.47
CA VAL A 130 0.80 -11.96 -14.46
C VAL A 130 0.17 -13.19 -15.10
N SER A 131 -1.16 -13.31 -15.01
CA SER A 131 -1.93 -14.29 -15.77
C SER A 131 -2.76 -13.61 -16.86
N TYR A 132 -2.83 -14.21 -18.04
CA TYR A 132 -3.75 -13.80 -19.11
C TYR A 132 -4.68 -14.95 -19.48
N ASP A 133 -5.97 -14.79 -19.22
CA ASP A 133 -7.03 -15.69 -19.65
C ASP A 133 -7.50 -15.28 -21.05
N LYS A 134 -7.46 -16.21 -22.01
CA LYS A 134 -7.80 -15.94 -23.41
C LYS A 134 -9.30 -15.83 -23.66
N ASP A 135 -10.11 -16.62 -22.96
CA ASP A 135 -11.54 -16.76 -23.22
C ASP A 135 -12.33 -15.56 -22.69
N THR A 136 -11.92 -15.06 -21.53
CA THR A 136 -12.45 -13.82 -20.92
C THR A 136 -11.73 -12.56 -21.39
N GLU A 137 -10.65 -12.72 -22.14
CA GLU A 137 -9.65 -11.69 -22.46
C GLU A 137 -9.27 -10.83 -21.24
N TYR A 138 -8.81 -11.48 -20.17
CA TYR A 138 -8.54 -10.84 -18.89
C TYR A 138 -7.08 -10.98 -18.47
N LEU A 139 -6.39 -9.85 -18.25
CA LEU A 139 -5.09 -9.81 -17.59
C LEU A 139 -5.30 -9.64 -16.08
N ARG A 140 -4.64 -10.44 -15.26
CA ARG A 140 -4.55 -10.21 -13.81
C ARG A 140 -3.10 -10.22 -13.37
N LEU A 141 -2.66 -9.10 -12.81
CA LEU A 141 -1.38 -8.96 -12.14
C LEU A 141 -1.61 -9.18 -10.65
N LYS A 142 -1.01 -10.21 -10.04
CA LYS A 142 -0.97 -10.43 -8.58
C LYS A 142 0.42 -10.12 -8.04
N VAL A 143 0.48 -9.24 -7.05
CA VAL A 143 1.71 -8.81 -6.35
C VAL A 143 1.52 -9.04 -4.85
N PRO A 144 2.15 -10.07 -4.27
CA PRO A 144 2.28 -10.17 -2.83
C PRO A 144 3.40 -9.22 -2.36
N ILE A 145 3.07 -8.38 -1.38
CA ILE A 145 3.97 -7.37 -0.80
C ILE A 145 4.03 -7.51 0.72
N SER A 146 5.04 -6.90 1.31
CA SER A 146 5.22 -6.82 2.76
C SER A 146 5.94 -5.52 3.13
N PHE A 147 5.78 -5.06 4.37
CA PHE A 147 6.52 -3.94 4.94
C PHE A 147 7.47 -4.45 6.01
N LYS A 148 8.75 -4.07 5.93
CA LYS A 148 9.75 -4.51 6.91
C LYS A 148 9.43 -3.99 8.31
N THR A 149 9.10 -2.71 8.37
CA THR A 149 8.77 -2.03 9.63
C THR A 149 7.93 -0.81 9.30
N LEU A 150 6.76 -0.74 9.92
CA LEU A 150 5.96 0.46 10.05
C LEU A 150 6.11 0.95 11.48
N GLN A 151 6.43 2.22 11.69
CA GLN A 151 6.53 2.83 13.02
C GLN A 151 5.52 3.96 13.11
N PHE A 152 4.76 4.01 14.20
CA PHE A 152 3.76 5.02 14.45
C PHE A 152 4.06 5.74 15.76
N SER A 153 3.72 7.02 15.83
CA SER A 153 3.74 7.75 17.09
C SER A 153 2.60 8.74 17.22
N TYR A 154 2.11 8.90 18.45
CA TYR A 154 1.06 9.84 18.86
C TYR A 154 1.50 10.57 20.13
N ILE A 155 1.05 11.83 20.27
CA ILE A 155 0.91 12.43 21.60
C ILE A 155 -0.47 12.06 22.11
N PHE A 156 -0.59 11.73 23.40
CA PHE A 156 -1.87 11.40 23.99
C PHE A 156 -2.15 12.15 25.30
N THR A 157 -3.44 12.32 25.57
CA THR A 157 -3.97 12.75 26.86
C THR A 157 -4.96 11.68 27.35
N VAL A 158 -4.74 11.15 28.54
CA VAL A 158 -5.69 10.26 29.23
C VAL A 158 -6.33 11.07 30.36
N SER A 159 -7.66 11.14 30.37
CA SER A 159 -8.41 11.90 31.37
C SER A 159 -9.53 11.06 31.98
N PHE A 160 -9.50 10.89 33.30
CA PHE A 160 -10.62 10.42 34.09
C PHE A 160 -11.10 11.61 34.93
N PRO A 161 -12.17 12.31 34.51
CA PRO A 161 -12.64 13.52 35.18
C PRO A 161 -12.76 13.32 36.68
N LEU A 162 -12.40 14.32 37.49
CA LEU A 162 -12.36 14.25 38.97
C LEU A 162 -11.33 13.28 39.60
N ILE A 163 -10.66 12.40 38.84
CA ILE A 163 -9.66 11.46 39.37
C ILE A 163 -8.25 11.88 38.98
N PHE A 164 -7.94 11.94 37.68
CA PHE A 164 -6.64 12.37 37.18
C PHE A 164 -6.69 12.73 35.69
N THR A 165 -5.71 13.51 35.24
CA THR A 165 -5.39 13.69 33.83
C THR A 165 -3.88 13.51 33.66
N SER A 166 -3.46 12.68 32.71
CA SER A 166 -2.06 12.41 32.41
C SER A 166 -1.80 12.60 30.92
N HIS A 167 -0.61 13.08 30.59
CA HIS A 167 -0.16 13.32 29.24
C HIS A 167 1.01 12.40 28.94
N GLY A 168 1.23 12.09 27.66
CA GLY A 168 2.32 11.23 27.26
C GLY A 168 2.48 11.10 25.76
N ARG A 169 3.37 10.19 25.38
CA ARG A 169 3.65 9.79 24.01
C ARG A 169 3.48 8.29 23.88
N ALA A 170 2.75 7.87 22.86
CA ALA A 170 2.67 6.47 22.45
C ALA A 170 3.56 6.31 21.22
N ASP A 171 4.52 5.40 21.30
CA ASP A 171 5.39 4.99 20.19
C ASP A 171 5.15 3.51 19.94
N GLY A 172 5.11 3.08 18.68
CA GLY A 172 4.95 1.67 18.37
C GLY A 172 5.31 1.35 16.93
N GLY A 173 5.11 0.08 16.58
CA GLY A 173 5.31 -0.35 15.21
C GLY A 173 4.78 -1.74 14.92
N VAL A 174 4.62 -2.00 13.63
CA VAL A 174 4.24 -3.29 13.04
C VAL A 174 5.41 -3.77 12.20
N THR A 175 5.84 -5.01 12.43
CA THR A 175 6.85 -5.71 11.61
C THR A 175 6.19 -6.87 10.88
N ASP A 176 6.69 -7.22 9.70
CA ASP A 176 6.22 -8.37 8.90
C ASP A 176 4.72 -8.30 8.53
N LEU A 177 4.19 -7.11 8.28
CA LEU A 177 2.85 -6.90 7.73
C LEU A 177 2.84 -7.31 6.25
N ASP A 178 1.98 -8.25 5.87
CA ASP A 178 1.92 -8.80 4.52
C ASP A 178 0.56 -8.57 3.85
N MET A 179 0.57 -8.25 2.55
CA MET A 179 -0.65 -7.96 1.79
C MET A 179 -0.57 -8.55 0.38
N ASN A 180 -1.71 -9.02 -0.12
CA ASN A 180 -1.89 -9.31 -1.54
C ASN A 180 -2.55 -8.12 -2.21
N ILE A 181 -2.03 -7.76 -3.38
CA ILE A 181 -2.66 -6.83 -4.31
C ILE A 181 -2.86 -7.56 -5.63
N ALA A 182 -4.03 -7.44 -6.25
CA ALA A 182 -4.22 -7.82 -7.64
C ALA A 182 -4.91 -6.72 -8.45
N ILE A 183 -4.37 -6.46 -9.63
CA ILE A 183 -4.89 -5.48 -10.59
C ILE A 183 -5.36 -6.25 -11.83
N GLY A 184 -6.60 -6.04 -12.20
CA GLY A 184 -7.24 -6.64 -13.36
C GLY A 184 -7.28 -5.71 -14.56
N VAL A 185 -7.29 -6.28 -15.76
CA VAL A 185 -7.48 -5.56 -17.02
C VAL A 185 -8.36 -6.39 -17.94
N ASN A 186 -9.57 -5.92 -18.19
CA ASN A 186 -10.48 -6.55 -19.14
C ASN A 186 -10.25 -5.93 -20.52
N PHE A 187 -9.73 -6.71 -21.48
CA PHE A 187 -9.47 -6.21 -22.83
C PHE A 187 -10.74 -6.07 -23.69
N VAL A 188 -11.86 -6.68 -23.29
CA VAL A 188 -13.17 -6.53 -23.96
C VAL A 188 -13.79 -5.16 -23.64
N THR A 189 -13.76 -4.74 -22.38
CA THR A 189 -14.31 -3.44 -21.93
C THR A 189 -13.28 -2.31 -21.95
N GLY A 190 -11.98 -2.63 -22.00
CA GLY A 190 -10.89 -1.67 -21.86
C GLY A 190 -10.73 -1.10 -20.44
N LEU A 191 -11.34 -1.74 -19.43
CA LEU A 191 -11.31 -1.26 -18.05
C LEU A 191 -10.25 -1.98 -17.22
N ILE A 192 -9.56 -1.19 -16.40
CA ILE A 192 -8.63 -1.62 -15.36
C ILE A 192 -9.37 -1.60 -14.02
N SER A 193 -9.16 -2.61 -13.19
CA SER A 193 -9.77 -2.80 -11.87
C SER A 193 -8.72 -3.12 -10.79
N LEU A 194 -9.06 -2.85 -9.53
CA LEU A 194 -8.38 -3.41 -8.37
C LEU A 194 -9.20 -4.64 -7.93
N ASP A 195 -8.67 -5.84 -8.18
CA ASP A 195 -9.40 -7.10 -8.03
C ASP A 195 -9.26 -7.70 -6.63
N GLU A 196 -8.10 -7.46 -6.00
CA GLU A 196 -7.74 -7.99 -4.69
C GLU A 196 -6.95 -6.92 -3.96
N TYR A 197 -7.41 -6.56 -2.76
CA TYR A 197 -6.61 -5.85 -1.77
C TYR A 197 -6.90 -6.52 -0.44
N THR A 198 -5.92 -7.22 0.14
CA THR A 198 -6.17 -8.03 1.33
C THR A 198 -4.90 -8.17 2.16
N ILE A 199 -4.98 -7.84 3.45
CA ILE A 199 -3.93 -8.13 4.42
C ILE A 199 -3.94 -9.63 4.69
N THR A 200 -2.83 -10.30 4.41
CA THR A 200 -2.68 -11.76 4.56
C THR A 200 -2.03 -12.15 5.88
N ASN A 201 -1.34 -11.21 6.52
CA ASN A 201 -0.76 -11.34 7.85
C ASN A 201 -0.63 -9.94 8.45
N SER A 202 -1.23 -9.70 9.62
CA SER A 202 -1.19 -8.41 10.32
C SER A 202 0.18 -8.09 10.97
N GLY A 203 1.11 -9.04 10.96
CA GLY A 203 2.46 -8.86 11.48
C GLY A 203 2.57 -8.90 13.01
N HIS A 204 3.74 -8.55 13.52
CA HIS A 204 4.01 -8.41 14.95
C HIS A 204 3.92 -6.94 15.37
N ILE A 205 3.04 -6.67 16.33
CA ILE A 205 2.74 -5.31 16.80
C ILE A 205 3.41 -5.07 18.16
N SER A 206 4.06 -3.92 18.29
CA SER A 206 4.72 -3.46 19.51
C SER A 206 4.31 -2.03 19.85
N ILE A 207 4.16 -1.73 21.13
CA ILE A 207 3.73 -0.41 21.64
C ILE A 207 4.48 -0.12 22.94
N SER A 208 4.92 1.12 23.10
CA SER A 208 5.52 1.68 24.30
C SER A 208 4.82 2.99 24.64
N PHE A 209 4.56 3.19 25.93
CA PHE A 209 3.95 4.42 26.44
C PHE A 209 4.93 5.15 27.35
N HIS A 210 5.08 6.44 27.12
CA HIS A 210 5.94 7.32 27.90
C HIS A 210 5.07 8.42 28.52
N THR A 211 4.85 8.35 29.83
CA THR A 211 4.02 9.31 30.58
C THR A 211 4.89 10.26 31.40
N THR A 212 4.42 11.50 31.59
CA THR A 212 5.06 12.48 32.48
C THR A 212 4.56 12.43 33.92
N GLY A 213 3.71 11.45 34.26
CA GLY A 213 3.07 11.31 35.57
C GLY A 213 2.80 9.85 35.95
N LEU A 214 2.47 9.64 37.22
CA LEU A 214 2.09 8.34 37.76
C LEU A 214 0.70 7.94 37.28
N LEU A 215 0.63 6.93 36.43
CA LEU A 215 -0.61 6.28 36.05
C LEU A 215 -0.97 5.15 37.03
N PRO A 216 -2.21 5.07 37.54
CA PRO A 216 -2.69 3.91 38.28
C PRO A 216 -2.59 2.63 37.45
N ASN A 217 -2.14 1.51 38.04
CA ASN A 217 -1.85 0.28 37.28
C ASN A 217 -2.99 -0.23 36.38
N TRP A 218 -4.26 0.02 36.74
CA TRP A 218 -5.42 -0.38 35.95
C TRP A 218 -5.58 0.39 34.63
N THR A 219 -5.03 1.60 34.51
CA THR A 219 -5.15 2.42 33.30
C THR A 219 -4.31 1.87 32.15
N TRP A 220 -3.20 1.19 32.45
CA TRP A 220 -2.35 0.56 31.43
C TRP A 220 -3.12 -0.45 30.58
N ASN A 221 -4.00 -1.25 31.19
CA ASN A 221 -4.84 -2.20 30.45
C ASN A 221 -5.83 -1.49 29.52
N LEU A 222 -6.38 -0.36 29.93
CA LEU A 222 -7.31 0.42 29.10
C LEU A 222 -6.58 1.10 27.93
N MET A 223 -5.38 1.64 28.17
CA MET A 223 -4.53 2.19 27.12
C MET A 223 -4.07 1.13 26.14
N LEU A 224 -3.72 -0.07 26.61
CA LEU A 224 -3.41 -1.22 25.75
C LEU A 224 -4.62 -1.63 24.91
N ASN A 225 -5.83 -1.66 25.47
CA ASN A 225 -7.06 -1.96 24.73
C ASN A 225 -7.37 -0.89 23.67
N ALA A 226 -7.34 0.39 24.03
CA ALA A 226 -7.54 1.51 23.11
C ALA A 226 -6.50 1.49 21.97
N CYS A 227 -5.23 1.24 22.28
CA CYS A 227 -4.20 1.11 21.26
C CYS A 227 -4.34 -0.15 20.39
N THR A 228 -4.85 -1.25 20.94
CA THR A 228 -5.17 -2.46 20.16
C THR A 228 -6.33 -2.18 19.18
N ALA A 229 -7.32 -1.38 19.56
CA ALA A 229 -8.38 -0.92 18.66
C ALA A 229 -7.83 0.01 17.56
N LEU A 230 -7.00 1.00 17.93
CA LEU A 230 -6.22 1.84 17.01
C LEU A 230 -5.42 1.04 15.98
N LEU A 231 -4.81 -0.05 16.40
CA LEU A 231 -3.95 -0.87 15.55
C LEU A 231 -4.73 -1.78 14.62
N ASN A 232 -5.74 -2.47 15.14
CA ASN A 232 -6.53 -3.44 14.36
C ASN A 232 -7.54 -2.77 13.42
N GLY A 233 -8.10 -1.62 13.81
CA GLY A 233 -8.96 -0.80 12.96
C GLY A 233 -8.14 0.24 12.22
N TYR A 234 -7.91 1.38 12.86
CA TYR A 234 -7.42 2.60 12.21
C TYR A 234 -6.10 2.44 11.43
N ILE A 235 -5.07 1.78 11.96
CA ILE A 235 -3.79 1.66 11.22
C ILE A 235 -3.92 0.75 9.99
N LEU A 236 -4.67 -0.36 10.08
CA LEU A 236 -4.95 -1.19 8.91
C LEU A 236 -5.84 -0.46 7.90
N GLU A 237 -6.85 0.30 8.35
CA GLU A 237 -7.69 1.15 7.52
C GLU A 237 -6.92 2.30 6.85
N ILE A 238 -5.95 2.92 7.53
CA ILE A 238 -5.07 3.96 6.95
C ILE A 238 -4.21 3.33 5.87
N LEU A 239 -3.55 2.20 6.14
CA LEU A 239 -2.72 1.50 5.15
C LEU A 239 -3.56 1.06 3.95
N GLN A 240 -4.77 0.57 4.19
CA GLN A 240 -5.77 0.29 3.15
C GLN A 240 -6.11 1.56 2.36
N SER A 241 -6.66 2.59 2.99
CA SER A 241 -7.06 3.84 2.35
C SER A 241 -5.93 4.49 1.53
N VAL A 242 -4.70 4.45 2.03
CA VAL A 242 -3.52 5.00 1.36
C VAL A 242 -3.13 4.17 0.15
N VAL A 243 -3.03 2.84 0.27
CA VAL A 243 -2.59 1.99 -0.84
C VAL A 243 -3.73 1.80 -1.86
N GLU A 244 -4.92 1.43 -1.40
CA GLU A 244 -6.14 1.32 -2.21
C GLU A 244 -6.49 2.65 -2.89
N GLY A 245 -6.46 3.77 -2.17
CA GLY A 245 -6.77 5.09 -2.71
C GLY A 245 -5.74 5.56 -3.74
N THR A 246 -4.45 5.29 -3.51
CA THR A 246 -3.38 5.59 -4.48
C THR A 246 -3.52 4.74 -5.75
N LEU A 247 -3.76 3.44 -5.60
CA LEU A 247 -3.95 2.52 -6.72
C LEU A 247 -5.22 2.85 -7.51
N THR A 248 -6.35 3.05 -6.83
CA THR A 248 -7.64 3.42 -7.44
C THR A 248 -7.53 4.75 -8.18
N SER A 249 -6.82 5.73 -7.62
CA SER A 249 -6.56 7.00 -8.32
C SER A 249 -5.74 6.80 -9.60
N ALA A 250 -4.68 5.98 -9.55
CA ALA A 250 -3.87 5.67 -10.73
C ALA A 250 -4.69 4.88 -11.79
N ILE A 251 -5.48 3.90 -11.37
CA ILE A 251 -6.40 3.12 -12.21
C ILE A 251 -7.42 4.02 -12.89
N ASN A 252 -8.02 4.97 -12.16
CA ASN A 252 -8.99 5.91 -12.71
C ASN A 252 -8.37 6.81 -13.78
N VAL A 253 -7.16 7.36 -13.54
CA VAL A 253 -6.42 8.13 -14.55
C VAL A 253 -6.14 7.30 -15.80
N LEU A 254 -5.71 6.04 -15.64
CA LEU A 254 -5.47 5.14 -16.77
C LEU A 254 -6.75 4.82 -17.55
N ASN A 255 -7.86 4.55 -16.85
CA ASN A 255 -9.17 4.32 -17.45
C ASN A 255 -9.63 5.55 -18.25
N THR A 256 -9.49 6.77 -17.71
CA THR A 256 -9.79 8.01 -18.45
C THR A 256 -8.93 8.13 -19.72
N ILE A 257 -7.63 7.83 -19.65
CA ILE A 257 -6.75 7.87 -20.84
C ILE A 257 -7.19 6.84 -21.89
N ILE A 258 -7.47 5.60 -21.48
CA ILE A 258 -7.92 4.54 -22.40
C ILE A 258 -9.26 4.92 -23.05
N GLN A 259 -10.24 5.39 -22.28
CA GLN A 259 -11.54 5.82 -22.81
C GLN A 259 -11.41 7.01 -23.77
N ASN A 260 -10.52 7.97 -23.49
CA ASN A 260 -10.25 9.07 -24.41
C ASN A 260 -9.64 8.60 -25.74
N ILE A 261 -8.84 7.53 -25.74
CA ILE A 261 -8.24 6.96 -26.96
C ILE A 261 -9.24 6.08 -27.72
N LEU A 262 -10.15 5.37 -27.04
CA LEU A 262 -11.17 4.53 -27.66
C LEU A 262 -12.29 5.34 -28.34
N ASN A 263 -12.52 6.57 -27.89
CA ASN A 263 -13.56 7.47 -28.42
C ASN A 263 -13.03 8.53 -29.41
N ALA A 264 -11.77 8.40 -29.87
CA ALA A 264 -11.09 9.32 -30.79
C ALA A 264 -10.83 8.70 -32.17
#